data_AF-A0A4P6TGX9-F1
#
_entry.id   AF-A0A4P6TGX9-F1
#
_cell.length_a   1.000
_cell.length_b   1.000
_cell.length_c   1.000
_cell.angle_alpha   90.00
_cell.angle_beta   90.00
_cell.angle_gamma   90.00
#
_symmetry.space_group_name_H-M   'P 1'
#
loop_
_entity.id
_entity.type
_entity.pdbx_description
1 polymer ?
#
loop_
_entity_poly.entity_id
_entity_poly.type
_entity_poly.pdbx_seq_one_letter_code
_entity_poly.pdbx_strand_id
1 'polypeptide(L)'
;MLHFSFPTSIPSPCRLARLAYLLLCTALLPACTTTDYTMFEYRNGSKIIDGEGGSKRTVDGVEIWDAGDPPHRYRIMGMIRVSDYDMAYVNTTMLHALAQQVRRSGGSAAILLNSHGGMRTAIDSMTWHERLGTPQENGYRILRALVVQYLPDQAATPLAASAPQTSKPAKALKAVR
;
A
#
# COMPACT_ATOMS: atom_id res chain seq x y z
N MET A 1 -3.34 1.62 67.45
CA MET A 1 -4.65 1.34 66.83
C MET A 1 -5.00 2.51 65.93
N LEU A 2 -4.98 2.34 64.61
CA LEU A 2 -5.34 3.36 63.62
C LEU A 2 -6.74 3.04 63.08
N HIS A 3 -7.72 3.87 63.41
CA HIS A 3 -9.08 3.80 62.86
C HIS A 3 -9.10 4.49 61.50
N PHE A 4 -9.23 3.72 60.42
CA PHE A 4 -9.56 4.23 59.09
C PHE A 4 -11.08 4.31 58.95
N SER A 5 -11.63 5.52 58.96
CA SER A 5 -13.02 5.78 58.60
C SER A 5 -13.13 5.95 57.08
N PHE A 6 -13.68 4.96 56.38
CA PHE A 6 -14.05 5.09 54.97
C PHE A 6 -15.37 5.87 54.85
N PRO A 7 -15.43 6.97 54.08
CA PRO A 7 -16.69 7.61 53.76
C PRO A 7 -17.43 6.78 52.69
N THR A 8 -18.42 5.99 53.12
CA THR A 8 -19.37 5.32 52.22
C THR A 8 -20.44 6.30 51.75
N SER A 9 -20.09 7.19 50.83
CA SER A 9 -21.09 7.96 50.07
C SER A 9 -21.43 7.20 48.80
N ILE A 10 -22.52 6.42 48.83
CA ILE A 10 -23.05 5.73 47.66
C ILE A 10 -23.50 6.80 46.65
N PRO A 11 -22.90 6.91 45.45
CA PRO A 11 -23.32 7.89 44.47
C PRO A 11 -24.73 7.55 43.97
N SER A 12 -25.59 8.56 43.87
CA SER A 12 -26.98 8.41 43.41
C SER A 12 -27.03 7.76 42.01
N PRO A 13 -28.03 6.91 41.71
CA PRO A 13 -28.13 6.20 40.44
C PRO A 13 -28.15 7.15 39.23
N CYS A 14 -28.71 8.35 39.39
CA CYS A 14 -28.72 9.40 38.35
C CYS A 14 -27.32 9.97 38.03
N ARG A 15 -26.36 9.97 38.98
CA ARG A 15 -25.00 10.45 38.74
C ARG A 15 -24.15 9.39 38.02
N LEU A 16 -24.34 8.12 38.37
CA LEU A 16 -23.71 6.98 37.70
C LEU A 16 -24.17 6.83 36.24
N ALA A 17 -25.47 6.98 35.97
CA ALA A 17 -26.02 6.91 34.62
C ALA A 17 -25.47 8.01 33.68
N ARG A 18 -25.31 9.24 34.18
CA ARG A 18 -24.73 10.36 33.42
C ARG A 18 -23.24 10.14 33.10
N LEU A 19 -22.49 9.57 34.04
CA LEU A 19 -21.07 9.29 33.87
C LEU A 19 -20.84 8.13 32.88
N ALA A 20 -21.69 7.10 32.96
CA ALA A 20 -21.70 6.01 31.98
C ALA A 20 -22.07 6.49 30.57
N TYR A 21 -23.05 7.40 30.45
CA TYR A 21 -23.43 8.00 29.17
C TYR A 21 -22.29 8.85 28.57
N LEU A 22 -21.60 9.66 29.37
CA LEU A 22 -20.46 10.46 28.91
C LEU A 22 -19.25 9.59 28.50
N LEU A 23 -18.98 8.51 29.24
CA LEU A 23 -17.95 7.52 28.86
C LEU A 23 -18.33 6.77 27.57
N LEU A 24 -19.61 6.46 27.38
CA LEU A 24 -20.10 5.86 26.14
C LEU A 24 -19.97 6.84 24.97
N CYS A 25 -20.38 8.10 25.12
CA CYS A 25 -20.28 9.10 24.05
C CYS A 25 -18.84 9.41 23.63
N THR A 26 -17.88 9.35 24.55
CA THR A 26 -16.45 9.55 24.24
C THR A 26 -15.84 8.35 23.49
N ALA A 27 -16.37 7.14 23.68
CA ALA A 27 -15.95 5.96 22.91
C ALA A 27 -16.42 5.97 21.43
N LEU A 28 -17.35 6.86 21.06
CA LEU A 28 -17.82 7.02 19.67
C LEU A 28 -17.05 8.08 18.87
N LEU A 29 -16.04 8.75 19.44
CA LEU A 29 -15.18 9.66 18.68
C LEU A 29 -14.27 8.80 17.79
N PRO A 30 -14.46 8.79 16.45
CA PRO A 30 -13.58 8.04 15.58
C PRO A 30 -12.16 8.62 15.73
N ALA A 31 -11.18 7.74 15.97
CA ALA A 31 -9.78 8.11 15.76
C ALA A 31 -9.65 8.63 14.33
N CYS A 32 -9.15 9.86 14.18
CA CYS A 32 -9.14 10.56 12.91
C CYS A 32 -7.95 10.09 12.05
N THR A 33 -8.02 8.85 11.56
CA THR A 33 -7.10 8.38 10.52
C THR A 33 -7.56 8.96 9.18
N THR A 34 -6.78 9.89 8.62
CA THR A 34 -7.07 10.49 7.32
C THR A 34 -6.43 9.66 6.22
N THR A 35 -7.17 9.39 5.14
CA THR A 35 -6.69 8.63 3.99
C THR A 35 -7.04 9.35 2.69
N ASP A 36 -6.02 9.72 1.94
CA ASP A 36 -6.13 10.38 0.65
C ASP A 36 -5.70 9.41 -0.47
N TYR A 37 -6.42 9.43 -1.59
CA TYR A 37 -6.06 8.67 -2.79
C TYR A 37 -5.94 9.60 -3.99
N THR A 38 -4.80 9.52 -4.66
CA THR A 38 -4.53 10.26 -5.89
C THR A 38 -4.31 9.27 -7.02
N MET A 39 -5.12 9.37 -8.09
CA MET A 39 -4.97 8.52 -9.26
C MET A 39 -3.65 8.81 -9.98
N PHE A 40 -2.98 7.77 -10.47
CA PHE A 40 -1.74 7.90 -11.23
C PHE A 40 -2.06 8.17 -12.70
N GLU A 41 -1.52 9.26 -13.24
CA GLU A 41 -1.67 9.61 -14.65
C GLU A 41 -0.47 9.14 -15.47
N TYR A 42 -0.73 8.43 -16.56
CA TYR A 42 0.31 8.01 -17.51
C TYR A 42 0.30 8.94 -18.71
N ARG A 43 1.49 9.33 -19.17
CA ARG A 43 1.63 10.07 -20.43
C ARG A 43 1.05 9.30 -21.64
N ASN A 44 1.22 7.97 -21.66
CA ASN A 44 0.85 7.10 -22.78
C ASN A 44 -0.08 5.93 -22.36
N GLY A 45 -1.16 6.22 -21.61
CA GLY A 45 -2.18 5.22 -21.26
C GLY A 45 -1.87 4.39 -20.01
N SER A 46 -1.06 3.33 -20.10
CA SER A 46 -0.69 2.51 -18.93
C SER A 46 0.73 1.94 -19.02
N LYS A 47 1.52 2.05 -17.95
CA LYS A 47 2.81 1.36 -17.81
C LYS A 47 2.60 0.03 -17.09
N ILE A 48 2.96 -1.07 -17.75
CA ILE A 48 3.04 -2.40 -17.13
C ILE A 48 4.44 -2.58 -16.57
N ILE A 49 4.52 -3.08 -15.34
CA ILE A 49 5.75 -3.37 -14.62
C ILE A 49 5.77 -4.88 -14.33
N ASP A 50 6.93 -5.49 -14.47
CA ASP A 50 7.18 -6.87 -14.06
C ASP A 50 8.00 -6.83 -12.78
N GLY A 51 7.41 -7.25 -11.66
CA GLY A 51 8.03 -7.10 -10.37
C GLY A 51 8.95 -8.25 -10.00
N GLU A 52 9.96 -7.95 -9.18
CA GLU A 52 11.05 -8.90 -8.88
C GLU A 52 10.79 -9.71 -7.60
N GLY A 53 9.81 -9.30 -6.80
CA GLY A 53 9.56 -9.88 -5.49
C GLY A 53 10.24 -9.09 -4.36
N GLY A 54 10.12 -9.62 -3.16
CA GLY A 54 10.56 -8.94 -1.95
C GLY A 54 9.86 -9.44 -0.70
N SER A 55 9.76 -8.58 0.30
CA SER A 55 9.04 -8.84 1.54
C SER A 55 7.68 -8.16 1.53
N LYS A 56 6.68 -8.91 2.00
CA LYS A 56 5.32 -8.42 2.20
C LYS A 56 4.75 -8.86 3.53
N ARG A 57 3.69 -8.17 3.91
CA ARG A 57 2.74 -8.60 4.94
C ARG A 57 1.33 -8.59 4.34
N THR A 58 0.44 -9.41 4.90
CA THR A 58 -0.98 -9.41 4.49
C THR A 58 -1.80 -8.73 5.57
N VAL A 59 -2.58 -7.72 5.20
CA VAL A 59 -3.47 -6.97 6.10
C VAL A 59 -4.84 -6.88 5.44
N ASP A 60 -5.88 -7.33 6.13
CA ASP A 60 -7.26 -7.40 5.61
C ASP A 60 -7.38 -8.05 4.22
N GLY A 61 -6.57 -9.07 3.95
CA GLY A 61 -6.52 -9.77 2.67
C GLY A 61 -5.80 -9.01 1.55
N VAL A 62 -5.20 -7.86 1.83
CA VAL A 62 -4.39 -7.07 0.90
C VAL A 62 -2.91 -7.30 1.18
N GLU A 63 -2.15 -7.51 0.11
CA GLU A 63 -0.69 -7.60 0.20
C GLU A 63 -0.08 -6.21 0.29
N ILE A 64 0.71 -5.98 1.34
CA ILE A 64 1.44 -4.74 1.57
C ILE A 64 2.92 -5.07 1.51
N TRP A 65 3.59 -4.60 0.46
CA TRP A 65 4.99 -4.80 0.18
C TRP A 65 5.81 -3.70 0.88
N ASP A 66 6.68 -4.09 1.80
CA ASP A 66 7.50 -3.17 2.60
C ASP A 66 8.97 -3.13 2.16
N ALA A 67 9.42 -4.14 1.43
CA ALA A 67 10.68 -4.17 0.70
C ALA A 67 10.49 -4.85 -0.66
N GLY A 68 10.88 -4.20 -1.75
CA GLY A 68 10.68 -4.70 -3.12
C GLY A 68 9.26 -4.44 -3.64
N ASP A 69 8.77 -5.35 -4.48
CA ASP A 69 7.49 -5.24 -5.17
C ASP A 69 6.89 -6.63 -5.48
N PRO A 70 5.60 -6.72 -5.87
CA PRO A 70 4.97 -8.01 -6.12
C PRO A 70 5.62 -8.77 -7.29
N PRO A 71 5.88 -10.08 -7.17
CA PRO A 71 6.43 -10.91 -8.25
C PRO A 71 5.36 -11.29 -9.28
N HIS A 72 4.69 -10.27 -9.81
CA HIS A 72 3.60 -10.35 -10.77
C HIS A 72 3.72 -9.21 -11.78
N ARG A 73 3.09 -9.37 -12.94
CA ARG A 73 2.84 -8.23 -13.82
C ARG A 73 1.78 -7.35 -13.20
N TYR A 74 2.06 -6.06 -13.08
CA TYR A 74 1.11 -5.11 -12.48
C TYR A 74 1.13 -3.75 -13.17
N ARG A 75 0.10 -2.96 -12.89
CA ARG A 75 0.07 -1.52 -13.19
C ARG A 75 -0.18 -0.72 -11.93
N ILE A 76 0.40 0.47 -11.84
CA ILE A 76 0.12 1.41 -10.75
C ILE A 76 -1.21 2.09 -11.03
N MET A 77 -2.11 2.11 -10.04
CA MET A 77 -3.41 2.80 -10.15
C MET A 77 -3.38 4.19 -9.55
N GLY A 78 -2.59 4.38 -8.50
CA GLY A 78 -2.57 5.61 -7.74
C GLY A 78 -1.63 5.54 -6.55
N MET A 79 -1.63 6.60 -5.77
CA MET A 79 -0.92 6.72 -4.51
C MET A 79 -1.92 6.96 -3.39
N ILE A 80 -1.72 6.25 -2.28
CA ILE A 80 -2.43 6.49 -1.03
C ILE A 80 -1.49 7.22 -0.08
N ARG A 81 -2.01 8.24 0.59
CA ARG A 81 -1.40 8.88 1.76
C ARG A 81 -2.31 8.65 2.95
N VAL A 82 -1.80 7.97 3.98
CA VAL A 82 -2.46 7.80 5.27
C VAL A 82 -1.74 8.68 6.28
N SER A 83 -2.49 9.41 7.10
CA SER A 83 -1.93 10.15 8.23
C SER A 83 -2.76 9.94 9.50
N ASP A 84 -2.09 9.77 10.62
CA ASP A 84 -2.73 9.60 11.92
C ASP A 84 -1.80 10.11 13.04
N TYR A 85 -2.36 10.44 14.20
CA TYR A 85 -1.61 10.94 15.33
C TYR A 85 -0.70 9.86 15.92
N ASP A 86 0.51 10.25 16.35
CA ASP A 86 1.50 9.33 16.87
C ASP A 86 1.06 8.72 18.23
N MET A 87 0.54 7.50 18.15
CA MET A 87 0.02 6.70 19.27
C MET A 87 0.65 5.30 19.23
N ALA A 88 0.58 4.56 20.34
CA ALA A 88 1.18 3.22 20.46
C ALA A 88 0.79 2.23 19.34
N TYR A 89 -0.42 2.35 18.79
CA TYR A 89 -0.96 1.44 17.77
C TYR A 89 -1.10 2.07 16.37
N VAL A 90 -0.56 3.27 16.17
CA VAL A 90 -0.75 4.06 14.95
C VAL A 90 -0.37 3.28 13.69
N ASN A 91 0.72 2.50 13.74
CA ASN A 91 1.18 1.71 12.60
C ASN A 91 0.13 0.68 12.16
N THR A 92 -0.52 0.00 13.10
CA THR A 92 -1.54 -1.00 12.80
C THR A 92 -2.78 -0.35 12.22
N THR A 93 -3.26 0.73 12.84
CA THR A 93 -4.43 1.49 12.37
C THR A 93 -4.22 2.01 10.94
N MET A 94 -3.04 2.58 10.65
CA MET A 94 -2.71 3.09 9.33
C MET A 94 -2.62 1.98 8.27
N LEU A 95 -2.11 0.79 8.63
CA LEU A 95 -2.06 -0.35 7.71
C LEU A 95 -3.45 -0.89 7.37
N HIS A 96 -4.36 -0.95 8.34
CA HIS A 96 -5.77 -1.29 8.09
C HIS A 96 -6.45 -0.25 7.19
N ALA A 97 -6.24 1.05 7.46
CA ALA A 97 -6.77 2.12 6.62
C ALA A 97 -6.22 2.04 5.18
N LEU A 98 -4.93 1.75 5.02
CA LEU A 98 -4.31 1.50 3.73
C LEU A 98 -4.98 0.31 3.01
N ALA A 99 -5.11 -0.85 3.66
CA ALA A 99 -5.71 -2.04 3.06
C ALA A 99 -7.18 -1.83 2.68
N GLN A 100 -7.94 -1.12 3.51
CA GLN A 100 -9.30 -0.71 3.15
C GLN A 100 -9.33 0.17 1.91
N GLN A 101 -8.44 1.16 1.82
CA GLN A 101 -8.41 2.07 0.68
C GLN A 101 -7.96 1.38 -0.61
N VAL A 102 -7.00 0.46 -0.55
CA VAL A 102 -6.60 -0.37 -1.71
C VAL A 102 -7.82 -1.10 -2.28
N ARG A 103 -8.59 -1.78 -1.42
CA ARG A 103 -9.82 -2.47 -1.83
C ARG A 103 -10.86 -1.51 -2.42
N ARG A 104 -11.08 -0.34 -1.79
CA ARG A 104 -12.00 0.69 -2.30
C ARG A 104 -11.61 1.21 -3.68
N SER A 105 -10.31 1.31 -3.96
CA SER A 105 -9.79 1.72 -5.27
C SER A 105 -9.77 0.61 -6.34
N GLY A 106 -10.14 -0.63 -5.99
CA GLY A 106 -10.06 -1.78 -6.90
C GLY A 106 -8.63 -2.29 -7.14
N GLY A 107 -7.70 -1.94 -6.26
CA GLY A 107 -6.32 -2.43 -6.29
C GLY A 107 -6.19 -3.85 -5.72
N SER A 108 -5.13 -4.53 -6.13
CA SER A 108 -4.77 -5.88 -5.67
C SER A 108 -3.80 -5.85 -4.49
N ALA A 109 -2.88 -4.88 -4.47
CA ALA A 109 -1.85 -4.76 -3.45
C ALA A 109 -1.41 -3.30 -3.27
N ALA A 110 -0.61 -3.07 -2.23
CA ALA A 110 0.07 -1.82 -1.97
C ALA A 110 1.59 -2.01 -1.86
N ILE A 111 2.35 -1.04 -2.38
CA ILE A 111 3.81 -0.96 -2.21
C ILE A 111 4.10 0.25 -1.33
N LEU A 112 4.61 0.04 -0.12
CA LEU A 112 4.97 1.13 0.79
C LEU A 112 6.10 1.96 0.18
N LEU A 113 6.01 3.27 0.32
CA LEU A 113 7.07 4.20 -0.06
C LEU A 113 7.80 4.60 1.23
N ASN A 114 8.96 3.99 1.49
CA ASN A 114 9.79 4.27 2.66
C ASN A 114 11.25 4.50 2.24
N SER A 115 12.07 4.98 3.18
CA SER A 115 13.51 5.18 2.97
C SER A 115 14.33 3.89 2.89
N HIS A 116 13.75 2.73 3.25
CA HIS A 116 14.46 1.47 3.48
C HIS A 116 14.20 0.38 2.43
N GLY A 117 13.37 0.58 1.42
CA GLY A 117 13.20 -0.44 0.37
C GLY A 117 11.86 -0.50 -0.37
N GLY A 118 11.02 0.52 -0.29
CA GLY A 118 9.83 0.62 -1.12
C GLY A 118 10.11 1.06 -2.56
N MET A 119 10.12 0.11 -3.51
CA MET A 119 10.50 0.23 -4.94
C MET A 119 12.03 0.36 -5.17
N ARG A 120 12.71 -0.68 -5.67
CA ARG A 120 14.19 -0.81 -5.74
C ARG A 120 14.93 0.16 -6.68
N THR A 121 14.21 1.03 -7.34
CA THR A 121 14.55 2.44 -7.53
C THR A 121 13.20 3.14 -7.48
N ALA A 122 13.05 4.35 -6.93
CA ALA A 122 11.93 5.21 -7.31
C ALA A 122 12.15 5.66 -8.78
N ILE A 123 12.30 4.68 -9.67
CA ILE A 123 12.98 4.60 -10.96
C ILE A 123 13.74 5.89 -11.32
N ASP A 124 14.96 6.09 -10.79
CA ASP A 124 16.07 6.97 -11.20
C ASP A 124 15.85 8.37 -11.85
N SER A 125 14.64 8.89 -12.01
CA SER A 125 14.36 10.14 -12.72
C SER A 125 13.04 10.81 -12.32
N MET A 126 12.64 10.68 -11.05
CA MET A 126 11.47 11.38 -10.52
C MET A 126 11.91 12.32 -9.39
N THR A 127 12.32 13.52 -9.78
CA THR A 127 12.58 14.65 -8.88
C THR A 127 11.27 15.13 -8.26
N TRP A 128 10.79 14.46 -7.21
CA TRP A 128 9.63 14.93 -6.43
C TRP A 128 10.11 15.22 -5.00
N HIS A 129 10.33 16.51 -4.73
CA HIS A 129 11.28 17.06 -3.76
C HIS A 129 11.11 16.77 -2.25
N GLU A 130 10.34 15.77 -1.82
CA GLU A 130 10.12 15.55 -0.38
C GLU A 130 10.29 14.08 -0.02
N ARG A 131 11.57 13.73 0.16
CA ARG A 131 12.06 12.42 0.61
C ARG A 131 11.24 11.89 1.79
N LEU A 132 10.44 10.88 1.47
CA LEU A 132 10.30 9.58 2.14
C LEU A 132 11.09 9.43 3.45
N GLY A 133 10.48 9.88 4.54
CA GLY A 133 10.45 9.18 5.81
C GLY A 133 8.99 8.89 6.14
N THR A 134 8.65 8.43 7.34
CA THR A 134 7.39 8.87 7.94
C THR A 134 7.64 10.31 8.40
N PRO A 135 7.34 11.38 7.63
CA PRO A 135 7.45 12.72 8.19
C PRO A 135 6.58 12.75 9.44
N GLN A 136 7.23 12.89 10.60
CA GLN A 136 6.55 13.21 11.83
C GLN A 136 6.25 14.70 11.75
N GLU A 137 5.12 15.06 11.15
CA GLU A 137 4.72 16.44 10.99
C GLU A 137 3.73 16.76 12.11
N ASN A 138 4.09 17.68 13.01
CA ASN A 138 3.22 18.14 14.10
C ASN A 138 2.62 16.99 14.96
N GLY A 139 3.37 15.91 15.17
CA GLY A 139 2.91 14.74 15.94
C GLY A 139 2.08 13.72 15.16
N TYR A 140 1.93 13.87 13.84
CA TYR A 140 1.31 12.88 12.97
C TYR A 140 2.35 12.00 12.30
N ARG A 141 2.06 10.71 12.17
CA ARG A 141 2.77 9.80 11.28
C ARG A 141 2.10 9.78 9.92
N ILE A 142 2.91 9.73 8.88
CA ILE A 142 2.45 9.68 7.49
C ILE A 142 3.00 8.43 6.84
N LEU A 143 2.12 7.64 6.23
CA LEU A 143 2.43 6.43 5.48
C LEU A 143 1.98 6.66 4.04
N ARG A 144 2.89 6.47 3.09
CA ARG A 144 2.62 6.59 1.66
C ARG A 144 2.77 5.23 1.01
N ALA A 145 1.90 4.92 0.06
CA ALA A 145 1.97 3.67 -0.67
C ALA A 145 1.44 3.84 -2.10
N LEU A 146 1.96 3.06 -3.04
CA LEU A 146 1.37 2.92 -4.36
C LEU A 146 0.33 1.82 -4.33
N VAL A 147 -0.81 2.06 -4.96
CA VAL A 147 -1.81 1.04 -5.25
C VAL A 147 -1.45 0.39 -6.56
N VAL A 148 -1.40 -0.94 -6.57
CA VAL A 148 -1.15 -1.71 -7.79
C VAL A 148 -2.28 -2.66 -8.08
N GLN A 149 -2.52 -2.88 -9.36
CA GLN A 149 -3.44 -3.91 -9.84
C GLN A 149 -2.65 -4.97 -10.58
N TYR A 150 -2.84 -6.22 -10.17
CA TYR A 150 -2.27 -7.36 -10.88
C TYR A 150 -2.92 -7.53 -12.23
N LEU A 151 -2.08 -7.85 -13.20
CA LEU A 151 -2.46 -8.20 -14.54
C LEU A 151 -2.25 -9.71 -14.68
N PRO A 152 -3.05 -10.39 -15.51
CA PRO A 152 -2.78 -11.78 -15.80
C PRO A 152 -1.38 -11.92 -16.41
N ASP A 153 -0.65 -12.94 -15.95
CA ASP A 153 0.55 -13.37 -16.63
C ASP A 153 0.16 -13.67 -18.08
N GLN A 154 0.90 -13.12 -19.04
CA GLN A 154 0.72 -13.55 -20.41
C GLN A 154 1.09 -15.02 -20.42
N ALA A 155 0.07 -15.89 -20.49
CA ALA A 155 0.26 -17.31 -20.70
C ALA A 155 1.31 -17.43 -21.80
N ALA A 156 2.46 -18.00 -21.46
CA ALA A 156 3.53 -18.21 -22.42
C ALA A 156 2.89 -18.77 -23.68
N THR A 157 2.88 -17.99 -24.76
CA THR A 157 2.53 -18.52 -26.08
C THR A 157 3.33 -19.80 -26.20
N PRO A 158 2.70 -20.99 -26.35
CA PRO A 158 3.45 -22.23 -26.35
C PRO A 158 4.51 -22.09 -27.44
N LEU A 159 5.78 -22.06 -27.03
CA LEU A 159 6.94 -21.95 -27.92
C LEU A 159 7.17 -23.33 -28.59
N ALA A 160 6.09 -23.92 -29.09
CA ALA A 160 5.97 -25.29 -29.54
C ALA A 160 4.99 -25.37 -30.71
N ALA A 161 5.25 -24.58 -31.75
CA ALA A 161 4.76 -24.86 -33.08
C ALA A 161 5.75 -24.33 -34.12
N SER A 162 6.62 -25.23 -34.62
CA SER A 162 7.14 -25.30 -36.00
C SER A 162 7.76 -24.03 -36.62
N ALA A 163 9.04 -23.98 -36.99
CA ALA A 163 9.76 -24.93 -37.84
C ALA A 163 11.28 -24.63 -37.86
N PRO A 164 12.13 -25.61 -38.20
CA PRO A 164 13.54 -25.34 -38.50
C PRO A 164 13.66 -24.50 -39.76
N GLN A 165 14.24 -23.32 -39.65
CA GLN A 165 14.70 -22.54 -40.80
C GLN A 165 15.90 -23.26 -41.42
N THR A 166 15.65 -24.13 -42.40
CA THR A 166 16.69 -24.62 -43.30
C THR A 166 17.21 -23.45 -44.12
N SER A 167 18.48 -23.14 -43.88
CA SER A 167 19.31 -22.16 -44.56
C SER A 167 19.21 -22.26 -46.09
N LYS A 168 18.88 -21.14 -46.73
CA LYS A 168 19.12 -20.89 -48.16
C LYS A 168 20.61 -20.62 -48.38
N PRO A 169 21.25 -21.27 -49.36
CA PRO A 169 22.08 -20.48 -50.26
C PRO A 169 21.94 -20.96 -51.71
N ALA A 170 21.56 -20.04 -52.60
CA ALA A 170 21.90 -20.16 -54.02
C ALA A 170 22.06 -18.75 -54.59
N LYS A 171 23.30 -18.26 -54.57
CA LYS A 171 23.76 -17.21 -55.50
C LYS A 171 23.85 -17.86 -56.87
N ALA A 172 22.93 -17.54 -57.78
CA ALA A 172 23.12 -17.81 -59.20
C ALA A 172 23.99 -16.68 -59.77
N LEU A 173 25.24 -17.01 -60.08
CA LEU A 173 26.18 -16.14 -60.78
C LEU A 173 25.84 -16.19 -62.28
N LYS A 174 25.65 -15.02 -62.90
CA LYS A 174 25.55 -14.84 -64.35
C LYS A 174 26.88 -15.16 -65.05
N ALA A 175 26.82 -15.86 -66.18
CA ALA A 175 27.74 -15.78 -67.32
C ALA A 175 26.89 -16.17 -68.55
N VAL A 176 26.56 -15.32 -69.52
CA VAL A 176 27.39 -14.64 -70.54
C VAL A 176 28.26 -15.64 -71.32
N ARG A 177 27.67 -16.27 -72.34
CA ARG A 177 28.13 -16.19 -73.75
C ARG A 177 27.05 -16.72 -74.68
#